data_AF-A0A963TMK5-F1
#
_entry.id   AF-A0A963TMK5-F1
#
_cell.length_a   1.000
_cell.length_b   1.000
_cell.length_c   1.000
_cell.angle_alpha   90.00
_cell.angle_beta   90.00
_cell.angle_gamma   90.00
#
_symmetry.space_group_name_H-M   'P 1'
#
loop_
_entity.id
_entity.type
_entity.pdbx_description
1 polymer ?
#
loop_
_entity_poly.entity_id
_entity_poly.type
_entity_poly.pdbx_seq_one_letter_code
_entity_poly.pdbx_strand_id
1 'polypeptide(L)'
;EIDNPNLLRGGDIAALDWLDTVGVTRSTEFRQDRFLAAVDWTSSEPFRLAYVVRAVSPGSYHLPAATVEDMYRPDYRARSDEGRVTVTD
;
A
#
# COMPACT_ATOMS: atom_id res chain seq x y z
N GLU A 1 7.32 -1.80 11.46
CA GLU A 1 5.90 -1.72 11.82
C GLU A 1 5.22 -0.86 10.76
N ILE A 2 4.07 -1.28 10.23
CA ILE A 2 3.31 -0.42 9.32
C ILE A 2 2.60 0.60 10.20
N ASP A 3 2.91 1.88 10.02
CA ASP A 3 2.33 2.94 10.84
C ASP A 3 0.84 3.06 10.51
N ASN A 4 0.00 3.17 11.54
CA ASN A 4 -1.44 3.23 11.39
C ASN A 4 -1.85 4.70 11.14
N PRO A 5 -2.33 5.07 9.94
CA PRO A 5 -2.55 6.45 9.56
C PRO A 5 -3.83 7.06 10.08
N ASN A 6 -4.52 6.42 11.03
CA ASN A 6 -5.31 7.19 11.97
C ASN A 6 -4.46 8.22 12.77
N LEU A 7 -3.13 8.23 12.60
CA LEU A 7 -2.20 9.26 13.06
C LEU A 7 -1.63 10.19 11.95
N LEU A 8 -1.94 9.98 10.66
CA LEU A 8 -1.52 10.90 9.59
C LEU A 8 -2.46 12.10 9.54
N ARG A 9 -2.17 13.12 10.37
CA ARG A 9 -2.68 14.47 10.15
C ARG A 9 -2.27 14.93 8.75
N GLY A 10 -3.13 15.69 8.07
CA GLY A 10 -3.08 16.05 6.65
C GLY A 10 -1.84 16.75 6.07
N GLY A 11 -0.68 16.72 6.75
CA GLY A 11 0.61 17.15 6.21
C GLY A 11 1.34 16.08 5.38
N ASP A 12 1.16 14.78 5.68
CA ASP A 12 1.89 13.69 4.99
C ASP A 12 1.30 13.29 3.64
N ILE A 13 0.02 13.63 3.38
CA ILE A 13 -0.62 13.43 2.07
C ILE A 13 0.00 14.37 1.02
N ALA A 14 0.39 15.59 1.42
CA ALA A 14 1.03 16.57 0.53
C ALA A 14 2.41 16.11 0.01
N ALA A 15 3.11 15.24 0.75
CA ALA A 15 4.38 14.65 0.30
C ALA A 15 4.18 13.60 -0.82
N LEU A 16 2.94 13.17 -1.04
CA LEU A 16 2.54 12.20 -2.06
C LEU A 16 1.73 12.84 -3.19
N ASP A 17 1.60 14.18 -3.24
CA ASP A 17 0.85 14.89 -4.30
C ASP A 17 1.38 14.64 -5.71
N TRP A 18 2.63 14.15 -5.85
CA TRP A 18 3.23 13.72 -7.12
C TRP A 18 2.76 12.33 -7.59
N LEU A 19 2.18 11.53 -6.68
CA LEU A 19 1.53 10.27 -6.99
C LEU A 19 0.05 10.56 -7.27
N ASP A 20 -0.35 10.40 -8.53
CA ASP A 20 -1.76 10.35 -8.93
C ASP A 20 -2.36 9.06 -8.35
N THR A 21 -2.70 9.08 -7.06
CA THR A 21 -3.31 7.97 -6.35
C THR A 21 -4.81 7.96 -6.62
N VAL A 22 -5.36 6.76 -6.73
CA VAL A 22 -6.79 6.57 -7.00
C VAL A 22 -7.62 7.21 -5.89
N GLY A 23 -8.38 8.26 -6.18
CA GLY A 23 -9.32 8.89 -5.24
C GLY A 23 -10.57 8.06 -4.90
N VAL A 24 -10.57 6.75 -5.22
CA VAL A 24 -11.74 5.84 -5.12
C VAL A 24 -11.46 4.59 -4.28
N THR A 25 -10.67 4.73 -3.21
CA THR A 25 -10.58 3.69 -2.18
C THR A 25 -11.85 3.73 -1.33
N ARG A 26 -12.74 2.73 -1.46
CA ARG A 26 -13.95 2.64 -0.60
C ARG A 26 -13.58 2.42 0.87
N SER A 27 -12.49 1.71 1.10
CA SER A 27 -12.02 1.38 2.45
C SER A 27 -10.53 1.09 2.42
N THR A 28 -9.84 1.59 3.43
CA THR A 28 -8.42 1.34 3.67
C THR A 28 -8.26 0.85 5.09
N GLU A 29 -7.66 -0.31 5.28
CA GLU A 29 -7.40 -0.92 6.59
C GLU A 29 -5.89 -1.10 6.80
N PHE A 30 -5.41 -0.61 7.93
CA PHE A 30 -4.01 -0.71 8.32
C PHE A 30 -3.90 -1.65 9.50
N ARG A 31 -3.27 -2.80 9.26
CA ARG A 31 -2.90 -3.76 10.31
C ARG A 31 -1.42 -3.66 10.57
N GLN A 32 -0.99 -4.18 11.72
CA GLN A 32 0.42 -4.18 12.10
C GLN A 32 1.32 -4.90 11.07
N ASP A 33 0.78 -5.88 10.36
CA ASP A 33 1.49 -6.75 9.42
C ASP A 33 1.11 -6.55 7.94
N ARG A 34 0.04 -5.80 7.64
CA ARG A 34 -0.45 -5.62 6.26
C ARG A 34 -1.26 -4.34 6.07
N PHE A 35 -1.15 -3.79 4.85
CA PHE A 35 -2.02 -2.74 4.33
C PHE A 35 -3.05 -3.35 3.39
N LEU A 36 -4.33 -3.03 3.60
CA LEU A 36 -5.43 -3.47 2.75
C LEU A 36 -6.15 -2.24 2.18
N ALA A 37 -6.44 -2.27 0.89
CA ALA A 37 -7.19 -1.23 0.21
C ALA A 37 -8.21 -1.87 -0.74
N ALA A 38 -9.47 -1.50 -0.59
CA ALA A 38 -10.54 -1.88 -1.52
C ALA A 38 -10.81 -0.72 -2.48
N VAL A 39 -10.59 -0.94 -3.77
CA VAL A 39 -10.74 0.08 -4.82
C VAL A 39 -11.86 -0.33 -5.77
N ASP A 40 -12.72 0.62 -6.12
CA ASP A 40 -13.66 0.45 -7.22
C ASP A 40 -13.00 0.80 -8.54
N TRP A 41 -12.41 -0.21 -9.18
CA TRP A 41 -11.75 -0.05 -10.45
C TRP A 41 -12.52 -0.77 -11.56
N THR A 42 -13.03 -0.02 -12.53
CA THR A 42 -13.78 -0.54 -13.67
C THR A 42 -13.14 -0.21 -15.03
N SER A 43 -12.04 0.55 -15.02
CA SER A 43 -11.27 0.91 -16.22
C SER A 43 -10.23 -0.15 -16.55
N SER A 44 -9.82 -0.25 -17.82
CA SER A 44 -8.64 -1.00 -18.24
C SER A 44 -7.33 -0.25 -18.00
N GLU A 45 -7.40 1.00 -17.55
CA GLU A 45 -6.23 1.82 -17.25
C GLU A 45 -5.51 1.31 -15.99
N PRO A 46 -4.18 1.50 -15.88
CA PRO A 46 -3.46 1.22 -14.66
C PRO A 46 -3.89 2.15 -13.52
N PHE A 47 -3.86 1.63 -12.30
CA PHE A 47 -4.13 2.39 -11.09
C PHE A 47 -2.94 2.31 -10.13
N ARG A 48 -2.77 3.31 -9.26
CA ARG A 48 -1.63 3.42 -8.34
C ARG A 48 -2.09 3.58 -6.90
N LEU A 49 -1.50 2.78 -6.02
CA LEU A 49 -1.65 2.87 -4.57
C LEU A 49 -0.28 3.09 -3.95
N ALA A 50 -0.23 3.90 -2.89
CA ALA A 50 0.98 4.17 -2.13
C ALA A 50 0.68 4.04 -0.63
N TYR A 51 1.67 3.58 0.13
CA TYR A 51 1.62 3.50 1.59
C TYR A 51 3.01 3.78 2.16
N VAL A 52 3.05 4.25 3.41
CA VAL A 52 4.29 4.56 4.12
C VAL A 52 4.61 3.45 5.10
N VAL A 53 5.88 3.04 5.15
CA VAL A 53 6.39 2.10 6.14
C VAL A 53 7.47 2.78 6.98
N ARG A 54 7.45 2.53 8.29
CA ARG A 54 8.51 3.01 9.19
C ARG A 54 9.32 1.84 9.72
N ALA A 55 10.61 1.87 9.45
CA ALA A 55 11.58 1.03 10.12
C ALA A 55 12.18 1.81 11.28
N VAL A 56 12.07 1.25 12.48
CA VAL A 56 12.55 1.89 13.73
C VAL A 56 14.01 1.49 14.02
N SER A 57 14.46 0.36 13.48
CA SER A 57 15.79 -0.18 13.73
C SER A 57 16.52 -0.36 12.40
N PRO A 58 17.84 -0.06 12.34
CA PRO A 58 18.67 -0.41 11.19
C PRO A 58 18.68 -1.93 10.98
N GLY A 59 18.67 -2.35 9.72
CA GLY A 59 18.62 -3.77 9.38
C GLY A 59 18.07 -4.04 7.98
N SER A 60 17.95 -5.33 7.65
CA SER A 60 17.38 -5.78 6.38
C SER A 60 16.11 -6.58 6.63
N TYR A 61 15.03 -6.17 5.98
CA TYR A 61 13.68 -6.66 6.23
C TYR A 61 13.09 -7.25 4.95
N HIS A 62 12.36 -8.35 5.09
CA HIS A 62 11.58 -8.91 3.99
C HIS A 62 10.43 -7.95 3.64
N LEU A 63 10.29 -7.65 2.37
CA LEU A 63 9.14 -6.94 1.81
C LEU A 63 8.23 -7.98 1.14
N PRO A 64 7.10 -8.33 1.76
CA PRO A 64 6.15 -9.26 1.16
C PRO A 64 5.67 -8.74 -0.18
N ALA A 65 5.42 -9.66 -1.11
CA ALA A 65 4.78 -9.32 -2.37
C ALA A 65 3.40 -8.69 -2.14
N ALA A 66 3.08 -7.66 -2.91
CA ALA A 66 1.74 -7.11 -2.99
C ALA A 66 0.83 -8.07 -3.76
N THR A 67 -0.42 -8.18 -3.33
CA THR A 67 -1.44 -8.99 -3.99
C THR A 67 -2.66 -8.15 -4.30
N VAL A 68 -3.26 -8.38 -5.46
CA VAL A 68 -4.54 -7.79 -5.87
C VAL A 68 -5.47 -8.90 -6.36
N GLU A 69 -6.74 -8.81 -6.00
CA GLU A 69 -7.79 -9.73 -6.43
C GLU A 69 -9.09 -8.99 -6.70
N ASP A 70 -9.87 -9.46 -7.68
CA ASP A 70 -11.25 -9.03 -7.88
C ASP A 70 -12.17 -9.82 -6.93
N MET A 71 -12.80 -9.10 -6.01
CA MET A 71 -13.68 -9.68 -4.97
C MET A 71 -14.87 -10.48 -5.52
N TYR A 72 -15.32 -10.20 -6.74
CA TYR A 72 -16.47 -10.86 -7.36
C TYR A 72 -16.06 -11.86 -8.44
N ARG A 73 -14.80 -11.83 -8.87
CA ARG A 73 -14.24 -12.72 -9.90
C ARG A 73 -12.85 -13.20 -9.48
N PRO A 74 -12.76 -14.16 -8.54
CA PRO A 74 -11.49 -14.56 -7.90
C PRO A 74 -10.43 -15.14 -8.86
N ASP A 75 -10.82 -15.52 -10.08
CA ASP A 75 -9.89 -15.92 -11.13
C ASP A 75 -9.00 -14.75 -11.60
N TYR A 76 -9.44 -13.50 -11.44
CA TYR A 76 -8.64 -12.30 -11.68
C TYR A 76 -7.86 -11.91 -10.43
N ARG A 77 -6.59 -12.29 -10.43
CA ARG A 77 -5.64 -11.95 -9.36
C ARG A 77 -4.24 -11.75 -9.92
N ALA A 78 -3.46 -10.93 -9.24
CA ALA A 78 -2.04 -10.75 -9.53
C ALA A 78 -1.24 -10.60 -8.23
N ARG A 79 0.04 -10.94 -8.31
CA ARG A 79 1.00 -10.84 -7.20
C ARG A 79 2.30 -10.23 -7.75
N SER A 80 2.88 -9.28 -7.03
CA SER A 80 4.21 -8.75 -7.36
C SER A 80 5.30 -9.73 -6.97
N ASP A 81 6.55 -9.44 -7.36
CA ASP A 81 7.68 -10.12 -6.75
C ASP A 81 7.83 -9.75 -5.27
N GLU A 82 8.47 -10.63 -4.52
CA GLU A 82 8.92 -10.34 -3.16
C GLU A 82 10.20 -9.49 -3.20
N GLY A 83 10.36 -8.63 -2.20
CA GLY A 83 11.48 -7.71 -2.11
C GLY A 83 12.20 -7.77 -0.78
N ARG A 84 13.18 -6.88 -0.65
CA ARG A 84 13.91 -6.65 0.60
C ARG A 84 14.15 -5.15 0.75
N VAL A 85 13.94 -4.64 1.96
CA VAL A 85 14.20 -3.25 2.30
C VAL A 85 15.35 -3.22 3.29
N THR A 86 16.39 -2.43 2.98
CA THR A 86 17.51 -2.18 3.90
C THR A 86 17.37 -0.78 4.46
N VAL A 87 17.51 -0.68 5.78
CA VAL A 87 17.39 0.56 6.54
C VAL A 87 18.76 0.84 7.15
N THR A 88 19.33 1.98 6.78
CA THR A 88 20.62 2.48 7.25
C THR A 88 20.40 3.70 8.14
N ASP A 89 21.34 3.97 9.07
CA ASP A 89 21.41 5.26 9.79
C ASP A 89 21.70 6.44 8.85
#